data_AF-A0A3D4QL18-F1
#
_entry.id   AF-A0A3D4QL18-F1
#
_cell.length_a   1.000
_cell.length_b   1.000
_cell.length_c   1.000
_cell.angle_alpha   90.00
_cell.angle_beta   90.00
_cell.angle_gamma   90.00
#
_symmetry.space_group_name_H-M   'P 1'
#
loop_
_entity.id
_entity.type
_entity.pdbx_description
1 polymer ?
#
loop_
_entity_poly.entity_id
_entity_poly.type
_entity_poly.pdbx_seq_one_letter_code
_entity_poly.pdbx_strand_id
1 'polypeptide(L)'
;MTEVKAQVSAPPYHCCRKSPTTAVRIRGEEMKRVFSKRAAVVSAVALIGCLAGPVGLDASEAKRTGVVKERHELMERFEELTERLFAIRHGELTYDAEIVRKAAAEIRANAGSHLVKLFPDGSGGAPSDALPTVWQNKDFFAHLADRLGDIAAVLEKDAWTKPEGATSLPKKWEDVPVMGAGGGPGAMMGQGSGRGMMGRGMMGPGSGMMGSGPAMTAGGSVENDLWHLAHVCNTCHADFRKKE
;
A
#
# COMPACT_ATOMS: atom_id res chain seq x y z
N MET A 1 19.25 65.24 -2.25
CA MET A 1 19.13 64.48 -3.51
C MET A 1 20.53 64.10 -3.93
N THR A 2 20.93 62.87 -3.64
CA THR A 2 22.19 62.27 -4.08
C THR A 2 21.98 60.76 -4.06
N GLU A 3 21.49 60.26 -5.19
CA GLU A 3 21.46 58.82 -5.50
C GLU A 3 22.89 58.30 -5.62
N VAL A 4 23.21 57.23 -4.89
CA VAL A 4 24.38 56.39 -5.16
C VAL A 4 23.89 54.96 -5.31
N LYS A 5 23.70 54.56 -6.58
CA LYS A 5 23.52 53.16 -7.01
C LYS A 5 24.85 52.43 -6.85
N ALA A 6 24.86 51.32 -6.11
CA ALA A 6 25.90 50.29 -6.15
C ALA A 6 25.18 48.95 -6.34
N GLN A 7 24.98 48.49 -7.57
CA GLN A 7 25.86 47.56 -8.31
C GLN A 7 26.13 46.25 -7.56
N VAL A 8 25.28 45.28 -7.91
CA VAL A 8 25.36 43.85 -7.65
C VAL A 8 26.60 43.28 -8.37
N SER A 9 27.47 42.61 -7.61
CA SER A 9 28.63 41.87 -8.14
C SER A 9 28.28 40.38 -8.23
N ALA A 10 28.26 39.84 -9.44
CA ALA A 10 28.23 38.42 -9.73
C ALA A 10 29.55 38.01 -10.40
N PRO A 11 30.12 36.82 -10.10
CA PRO A 11 31.39 36.37 -10.68
C PRO A 11 31.26 35.88 -12.14
N PRO A 12 32.38 35.85 -12.88
CA PRO A 12 32.39 35.80 -14.35
C PRO A 12 32.40 34.37 -14.89
N TYR A 13 31.43 34.03 -15.75
CA TYR A 13 31.56 32.91 -16.68
C TYR A 13 31.50 33.45 -18.10
N HIS A 14 32.64 33.38 -18.79
CA HIS A 14 32.77 33.73 -20.19
C HIS A 14 31.90 32.87 -21.09
N CYS A 15 31.27 33.53 -22.07
CA CYS A 15 30.45 32.97 -23.14
C CYS A 15 31.26 32.36 -24.32
N CYS A 16 30.49 31.62 -25.15
CA CYS A 16 30.59 31.42 -26.61
C CYS A 16 31.40 30.20 -27.10
N ARG A 17 30.87 29.28 -27.93
CA ARG A 17 30.05 29.40 -29.17
C ARG A 17 28.99 28.27 -29.27
N LYS A 18 27.72 28.53 -29.63
CA LYS A 18 27.10 28.57 -30.99
C LYS A 18 27.34 27.28 -31.83
N SER A 19 26.43 26.29 -31.80
CA SER A 19 25.21 26.05 -32.62
C SER A 19 25.51 25.21 -33.89
N PRO A 20 24.65 24.26 -34.35
CA PRO A 20 23.27 24.56 -34.77
C PRO A 20 22.18 23.54 -34.40
N THR A 21 20.97 24.07 -34.52
CA THR A 21 19.66 23.44 -34.61
C THR A 21 19.57 22.25 -35.56
N THR A 22 19.00 21.15 -35.08
CA THR A 22 18.23 20.23 -35.94
C THR A 22 16.97 19.81 -35.21
N ALA A 23 15.87 20.51 -35.50
CA ALA A 23 14.54 20.02 -35.25
C ALA A 23 14.22 18.95 -36.31
N VAL A 24 14.07 17.68 -35.91
CA VAL A 24 13.47 16.64 -36.75
C VAL A 24 12.39 15.93 -35.95
N ARG A 25 11.18 16.49 -36.11
CA ARG A 25 9.90 15.81 -36.40
C ARG A 25 9.83 14.30 -36.09
N ILE A 26 8.94 13.97 -35.16
CA ILE A 26 8.40 12.64 -34.89
C ILE A 26 7.93 11.96 -36.18
N ARG A 27 8.36 10.70 -36.37
CA ARG A 27 7.62 9.68 -37.12
C ARG A 27 7.54 8.42 -36.28
N GLY A 28 6.36 8.18 -35.71
CA GLY A 28 6.00 6.86 -35.20
C GLY A 28 5.76 5.92 -36.38
N GLU A 29 6.73 5.07 -36.69
CA GLU A 29 6.57 3.94 -37.62
C GLU A 29 7.44 2.72 -37.24
N GLU A 30 7.98 2.64 -36.02
CA GLU A 30 8.90 1.56 -35.59
C GLU A 30 8.28 0.62 -34.53
N MET A 31 6.95 0.50 -34.46
CA MET A 31 6.26 -0.42 -33.51
C MET A 31 5.29 -1.40 -34.19
N LYS A 32 5.44 -1.65 -35.49
CA LYS A 32 4.60 -2.59 -36.26
C LYS A 32 5.35 -3.77 -36.87
N ARG A 33 6.57 -4.06 -36.41
CA ARG A 33 7.44 -5.10 -37.03
C ARG A 33 7.83 -6.27 -36.12
N VAL A 34 7.13 -6.47 -35.00
CA VAL A 34 7.30 -7.68 -34.16
C VAL A 34 6.01 -8.54 -34.10
N PHE A 35 4.86 -8.01 -34.53
CA PHE A 35 3.56 -8.72 -34.49
C PHE A 35 3.01 -9.10 -35.87
N SER A 36 3.85 -9.64 -36.76
CA SER A 36 3.35 -10.19 -38.02
C SER A 36 4.25 -11.30 -38.52
N LYS A 37 4.06 -12.51 -37.99
CA LYS A 37 4.40 -13.79 -38.61
C LYS A 37 3.79 -14.92 -37.80
N ARG A 38 2.57 -15.32 -38.20
CA ARG A 38 1.98 -16.68 -38.17
C ARG A 38 0.45 -16.60 -38.12
N ALA A 39 -0.12 -16.09 -39.20
CA ALA A 39 -1.44 -16.53 -39.65
C ALA A 39 -1.25 -17.71 -40.61
N ALA A 40 -2.27 -18.57 -40.66
CA ALA A 40 -2.47 -19.73 -41.54
C ALA A 40 -1.95 -21.09 -41.05
N VAL A 41 -2.79 -21.77 -40.26
CA VAL A 41 -3.23 -23.13 -40.62
C VAL A 41 -4.74 -23.20 -40.37
N VAL A 42 -5.52 -23.22 -41.45
CA VAL A 42 -6.93 -23.62 -41.46
C VAL A 42 -6.94 -25.08 -41.91
N SER A 43 -7.56 -25.97 -41.14
CA SER A 43 -7.95 -27.30 -41.60
C SER A 43 -9.24 -27.75 -40.91
N ALA A 44 -10.01 -28.57 -41.63
CA ALA A 44 -11.46 -28.63 -41.63
C ALA A 44 -12.14 -29.47 -40.53
N VAL A 45 -13.30 -28.96 -40.08
CA VAL A 45 -14.61 -29.58 -39.78
C VAL A 45 -14.70 -31.09 -39.49
N ALA A 46 -15.30 -31.46 -38.35
CA ALA A 46 -16.33 -32.52 -38.25
C ALA A 46 -17.16 -32.41 -36.95
N LEU A 47 -18.47 -32.62 -37.11
CA LEU A 47 -19.60 -32.44 -36.19
C LEU A 47 -19.65 -33.45 -35.03
N ILE A 48 -20.00 -32.99 -33.81
CA ILE A 48 -20.87 -33.75 -32.88
C ILE A 48 -21.80 -32.76 -32.17
N GLY A 49 -23.09 -32.88 -32.43
CA GLY A 49 -24.14 -32.19 -31.69
C GLY A 49 -24.40 -32.86 -30.35
N CYS A 50 -24.39 -32.07 -29.28
CA CYS A 50 -25.08 -32.38 -28.03
C CYS A 50 -25.86 -31.13 -27.64
N LEU A 51 -27.19 -31.29 -27.57
CA LEU A 51 -28.12 -30.31 -27.05
C LEU A 51 -27.88 -30.15 -25.55
N ALA A 52 -27.11 -29.15 -25.16
CA ALA A 52 -27.17 -28.56 -23.83
C ALA A 52 -27.58 -27.10 -24.04
N GLY A 53 -28.68 -26.69 -23.40
CA GLY A 53 -29.25 -25.35 -23.56
C GLY A 53 -28.21 -24.25 -23.28
N PRO A 54 -28.45 -23.01 -23.75
CA PRO A 54 -27.58 -21.92 -23.39
C PRO A 54 -27.58 -21.80 -21.86
N VAL A 55 -26.47 -22.22 -21.23
CA VAL A 55 -26.05 -21.66 -19.96
C VAL A 55 -25.86 -20.18 -20.28
N GLY A 56 -26.91 -19.41 -20.03
CA GLY A 56 -26.75 -17.98 -19.85
C GLY A 56 -25.75 -17.85 -18.70
N LEU A 57 -24.50 -17.57 -19.04
CA LEU A 57 -23.61 -16.87 -18.14
C LEU A 57 -24.36 -15.57 -17.81
N ASP A 58 -25.11 -15.60 -16.72
CA ASP A 58 -25.80 -14.43 -16.24
C ASP A 58 -24.75 -13.33 -16.13
N ALA A 59 -25.06 -12.15 -16.65
CA ALA A 59 -24.17 -11.00 -16.57
C ALA A 59 -23.75 -10.75 -15.11
N SER A 60 -24.55 -11.19 -14.13
CA SER A 60 -24.20 -11.19 -12.71
C SER A 60 -22.99 -12.06 -12.36
N GLU A 61 -22.83 -13.24 -12.96
CA GLU A 61 -21.72 -14.16 -12.67
C GLU A 61 -20.43 -13.70 -13.33
N ALA A 62 -20.50 -13.24 -14.59
CA ALA A 62 -19.37 -12.64 -15.28
C ALA A 62 -18.92 -11.34 -14.57
N LYS A 63 -19.86 -10.53 -14.08
CA LYS A 63 -19.56 -9.35 -13.26
C LYS A 63 -19.00 -9.72 -11.89
N ARG A 64 -19.51 -10.79 -11.27
CA ARG A 64 -19.02 -11.32 -9.99
C ARG A 64 -17.57 -11.82 -10.11
N THR A 65 -17.26 -12.59 -11.14
CA THR A 65 -15.90 -13.06 -11.41
C THR A 65 -14.97 -11.93 -11.83
N GLY A 66 -15.46 -10.97 -12.61
CA GLY A 66 -14.74 -9.74 -12.97
C GLY A 66 -14.32 -8.93 -11.75
N VAL A 67 -15.24 -8.62 -10.84
CA VAL A 67 -14.92 -7.84 -9.63
C VAL A 67 -13.99 -8.59 -8.67
N VAL A 68 -14.08 -9.94 -8.61
CA VAL A 68 -13.15 -10.76 -7.81
C VAL A 68 -11.73 -10.63 -8.35
N LYS A 69 -11.57 -10.66 -9.67
CA LYS A 69 -10.28 -10.45 -10.32
C LYS A 69 -9.75 -9.03 -10.06
N GLU A 70 -10.58 -8.01 -10.27
CA GLU A 70 -10.20 -6.60 -10.08
C GLU A 70 -9.68 -6.32 -8.67
N ARG A 71 -10.36 -6.82 -7.62
CA ARG A 71 -9.85 -6.64 -6.25
C ARG A 71 -8.60 -7.45 -5.96
N HIS A 72 -8.44 -8.62 -6.58
CA HIS A 72 -7.24 -9.44 -6.39
C HIS A 72 -6.01 -8.71 -6.95
N GLU A 73 -6.11 -8.21 -8.19
CA GLU A 73 -5.06 -7.39 -8.81
C GLU A 73 -4.76 -6.13 -7.98
N LEU A 74 -5.78 -5.52 -7.37
CA LEU A 74 -5.58 -4.40 -6.46
C LEU A 74 -4.83 -4.79 -5.18
N MET A 75 -5.12 -5.95 -4.58
CA MET A 75 -4.41 -6.43 -3.40
C MET A 75 -2.94 -6.74 -3.72
N GLU A 76 -2.66 -7.39 -4.85
CA GLU A 76 -1.29 -7.62 -5.33
C GLU A 76 -0.56 -6.27 -5.51
N ARG A 77 -1.25 -5.28 -6.07
CA ARG A 77 -0.66 -3.95 -6.24
C ARG A 77 -0.32 -3.27 -4.92
N PHE A 78 -1.16 -3.41 -3.89
CA PHE A 78 -0.85 -2.89 -2.55
C PHE A 78 0.34 -3.61 -1.90
N GLU A 79 0.46 -4.92 -2.09
CA GLU A 79 1.61 -5.71 -1.63
C GLU A 79 2.91 -5.19 -2.27
N GLU A 80 2.97 -5.08 -3.61
CA GLU A 80 4.14 -4.56 -4.34
C GLU A 80 4.58 -3.17 -3.83
N LEU A 81 3.61 -2.27 -3.64
CA LEU A 81 3.88 -0.91 -3.17
C LEU A 81 4.41 -0.92 -1.73
N THR A 82 3.82 -1.72 -0.85
CA THR A 82 4.21 -1.83 0.57
C THR A 82 5.59 -2.45 0.69
N GLU A 83 5.88 -3.52 -0.05
CA GLU A 83 7.20 -4.16 -0.09
C GLU A 83 8.28 -3.17 -0.55
N ARG A 84 8.01 -2.44 -1.63
CA ARG A 84 8.94 -1.42 -2.14
C ARG A 84 9.23 -0.33 -1.10
N LEU A 85 8.21 0.12 -0.38
CA LEU A 85 8.34 1.12 0.67
C LEU A 85 9.20 0.59 1.85
N PHE A 86 9.01 -0.67 2.24
CA PHE A 86 9.84 -1.33 3.25
C PHE A 86 11.29 -1.48 2.77
N ALA A 87 11.52 -1.91 1.53
CA ALA A 87 12.86 -2.01 0.95
C ALA A 87 13.61 -0.66 0.95
N ILE A 88 12.90 0.45 0.66
CA ILE A 88 13.44 1.81 0.80
C ILE A 88 13.81 2.12 2.25
N ARG A 89 12.92 1.82 3.21
CA ARG A 89 13.18 2.12 4.63
C ARG A 89 14.32 1.30 5.20
N HIS A 90 14.48 0.05 4.77
CA HIS A 90 15.59 -0.84 5.14
C HIS A 90 16.92 -0.51 4.41
N GLY A 91 16.91 0.44 3.48
CA GLY A 91 18.09 0.84 2.72
C GLY A 91 18.53 -0.16 1.66
N GLU A 92 17.69 -1.16 1.35
CA GLU A 92 17.87 -2.08 0.22
C GLU A 92 17.67 -1.35 -1.11
N LEU A 93 16.81 -0.32 -1.11
CA LEU A 93 16.68 0.67 -2.17
C LEU A 93 17.09 2.05 -1.65
N THR A 94 17.65 2.88 -2.53
CA THR A 94 18.00 4.27 -2.19
C THR A 94 16.74 5.07 -1.86
N TYR A 95 16.79 5.84 -0.77
CA TYR A 95 15.68 6.71 -0.40
C TYR A 95 15.48 7.82 -1.43
N ASP A 96 14.30 7.81 -2.05
CA ASP A 96 13.81 8.85 -2.94
C ASP A 96 12.41 9.26 -2.48
N ALA A 97 12.29 10.50 -2.00
CA ALA A 97 11.06 11.07 -1.49
C ALA A 97 9.92 11.01 -2.53
N GLU A 98 10.22 11.24 -3.80
CA GLU A 98 9.22 11.25 -4.87
C GLU A 98 8.68 9.84 -5.14
N ILE A 99 9.52 8.80 -5.00
CA ILE A 99 9.09 7.41 -5.11
C ILE A 99 8.17 7.04 -3.95
N VAL A 100 8.53 7.42 -2.70
CA VAL A 100 7.70 7.18 -1.52
C VAL A 100 6.34 7.89 -1.68
N ARG A 101 6.35 9.15 -2.12
CA ARG A 101 5.12 9.91 -2.39
C ARG A 101 4.22 9.26 -3.41
N LYS A 102 4.76 8.83 -4.56
CA LYS A 102 3.96 8.21 -5.62
C LYS A 102 3.34 6.91 -5.17
N ALA A 103 4.09 6.08 -4.44
CA ALA A 103 3.56 4.85 -3.88
C ALA A 103 2.43 5.13 -2.88
N ALA A 104 2.65 6.07 -1.96
CA ALA A 104 1.63 6.47 -0.98
C ALA A 104 0.37 7.06 -1.64
N ALA A 105 0.54 7.92 -2.66
CA ALA A 105 -0.56 8.49 -3.42
C ALA A 105 -1.38 7.42 -4.17
N GLU A 106 -0.70 6.40 -4.72
CA GLU A 106 -1.37 5.29 -5.40
C GLU A 106 -2.17 4.42 -4.42
N ILE A 107 -1.62 4.12 -3.24
CA ILE A 107 -2.36 3.43 -2.17
C ILE A 107 -3.60 4.24 -1.79
N ARG A 108 -3.41 5.53 -1.49
CA ARG A 108 -4.49 6.45 -1.12
C ARG A 108 -5.60 6.52 -2.16
N ALA A 109 -5.26 6.57 -3.45
CA ALA A 109 -6.23 6.69 -4.54
C ALA A 109 -7.14 5.46 -4.68
N ASN A 110 -6.65 4.28 -4.28
CA ASN A 110 -7.37 3.02 -4.40
C ASN A 110 -7.91 2.48 -3.06
N ALA A 111 -7.62 3.15 -1.95
CA ALA A 111 -8.15 2.83 -0.62
C ALA A 111 -9.59 3.34 -0.43
N GLY A 112 -10.10 3.24 0.80
CA GLY A 112 -11.41 3.73 1.21
C GLY A 112 -12.55 3.27 0.30
N SER A 113 -13.38 4.21 -0.13
CA SER A 113 -14.55 3.91 -0.96
C SER A 113 -14.25 3.20 -2.29
N HIS A 114 -13.06 3.36 -2.88
CA HIS A 114 -12.69 2.66 -4.11
C HIS A 114 -12.57 1.16 -3.82
N LEU A 115 -11.80 0.81 -2.79
CA LEU A 115 -11.64 -0.56 -2.32
C LEU A 115 -12.98 -1.19 -1.93
N VAL A 116 -13.81 -0.49 -1.15
CA VAL A 116 -15.09 -1.02 -0.66
C VAL A 116 -16.05 -1.38 -1.80
N LYS A 117 -16.05 -0.62 -2.90
CA LYS A 117 -16.90 -0.90 -4.07
C LYS A 117 -16.57 -2.22 -4.77
N LEU A 118 -15.37 -2.76 -4.58
CA LEU A 118 -14.96 -4.04 -5.16
C LEU A 118 -15.44 -5.27 -4.35
N PHE A 119 -16.19 -5.04 -3.27
CA PHE A 119 -16.82 -6.11 -2.46
C PHE A 119 -18.36 -6.04 -2.50
N PRO A 120 -19.00 -6.05 -3.68
CA PRO A 120 -20.46 -6.04 -3.75
C PRO A 120 -21.05 -7.31 -3.13
N ASP A 121 -22.30 -7.22 -2.67
CA ASP A 121 -23.03 -8.37 -2.14
C ASP A 121 -23.07 -9.53 -3.13
N GLY A 122 -22.94 -10.75 -2.61
CA GLY A 122 -22.90 -11.96 -3.42
C GLY A 122 -21.56 -12.22 -4.13
N SER A 123 -20.55 -11.35 -3.97
CA SER A 123 -19.22 -11.59 -4.59
C SER A 123 -18.26 -12.47 -3.79
N GLY A 124 -18.72 -13.11 -2.71
CA GLY A 124 -17.94 -14.07 -1.92
C GLY A 124 -17.94 -15.49 -2.47
N GLY A 125 -17.33 -16.40 -1.71
CA GLY A 125 -17.16 -17.80 -2.11
C GLY A 125 -16.07 -17.98 -3.18
N ALA A 126 -15.74 -19.23 -3.54
CA ALA A 126 -14.75 -19.50 -4.58
C ALA A 126 -15.16 -18.83 -5.91
N PRO A 127 -14.23 -18.19 -6.64
CA PRO A 127 -12.77 -18.22 -6.47
C PRO A 127 -12.19 -17.16 -5.52
N SER A 128 -13.02 -16.45 -4.76
CA SER A 128 -12.53 -15.42 -3.85
C SER A 128 -12.02 -15.97 -2.51
N ASP A 129 -10.95 -15.32 -2.02
CA ASP A 129 -10.43 -15.50 -0.66
C ASP A 129 -11.08 -14.58 0.37
N ALA A 130 -12.02 -13.72 -0.03
CA ALA A 130 -12.78 -12.90 0.90
C ALA A 130 -13.68 -13.79 1.77
N LEU A 131 -13.56 -13.62 3.09
CA LEU A 131 -14.41 -14.29 4.05
C LEU A 131 -15.81 -13.66 4.09
N PRO A 132 -16.86 -14.43 4.46
CA PRO A 132 -18.20 -13.89 4.67
C PRO A 132 -18.25 -12.70 5.65
N THR A 133 -17.28 -12.60 6.55
CA THR A 133 -17.13 -11.52 7.54
C THR A 133 -17.06 -10.14 6.89
N VAL A 134 -16.57 -10.00 5.66
CA VAL A 134 -16.57 -8.72 4.92
C VAL A 134 -17.98 -8.13 4.83
N TRP A 135 -18.97 -8.96 4.49
CA TRP A 135 -20.35 -8.53 4.34
C TRP A 135 -21.12 -8.51 5.66
N GLN A 136 -20.66 -9.23 6.69
CA GLN A 136 -21.26 -9.23 8.03
C GLN A 136 -20.81 -7.99 8.83
N ASN A 137 -19.58 -7.54 8.65
CA ASN A 137 -18.95 -6.42 9.37
C ASN A 137 -18.51 -5.30 8.40
N LYS A 138 -19.41 -4.91 7.48
CA LYS A 138 -19.10 -3.93 6.41
C LYS A 138 -18.56 -2.60 6.94
N ASP A 139 -19.09 -2.11 8.05
CA ASP A 139 -18.66 -0.83 8.62
C ASP A 139 -17.21 -0.88 9.12
N PHE A 140 -16.81 -2.00 9.73
CA PHE A 140 -15.43 -2.17 10.19
C PHE A 140 -14.47 -2.36 9.01
N PHE A 141 -14.90 -3.11 7.99
CA PHE A 141 -14.14 -3.24 6.74
C PHE A 141 -13.94 -1.87 6.07
N ALA A 142 -15.01 -1.07 5.94
CA ALA A 142 -14.93 0.28 5.38
C ALA A 142 -14.03 1.20 6.22
N HIS A 143 -14.12 1.13 7.55
CA HIS A 143 -13.23 1.86 8.45
C HIS A 143 -11.75 1.52 8.23
N LEU A 144 -11.39 0.25 8.08
CA LEU A 144 -10.00 -0.14 7.77
C LEU A 144 -9.57 0.36 6.39
N ALA A 145 -10.46 0.30 5.39
CA ALA A 145 -10.20 0.83 4.05
C ALA A 145 -9.95 2.34 4.07
N ASP A 146 -10.75 3.10 4.82
CA ASP A 146 -10.56 4.55 4.97
C ASP A 146 -9.27 4.86 5.75
N ARG A 147 -9.01 4.10 6.83
CA ARG A 147 -7.79 4.23 7.62
C ARG A 147 -6.53 4.01 6.79
N LEU A 148 -6.55 3.04 5.87
CA LEU A 148 -5.47 2.82 4.91
C LEU A 148 -5.20 4.07 4.07
N GLY A 149 -6.26 4.72 3.57
CA GLY A 149 -6.18 5.95 2.79
C GLY A 149 -5.63 7.13 3.61
N ASP A 150 -6.05 7.28 4.86
CA ASP A 150 -5.58 8.33 5.76
C ASP A 150 -4.09 8.19 6.07
N ILE A 151 -3.63 6.98 6.40
CA ILE A 151 -2.20 6.71 6.66
C ILE A 151 -1.37 6.98 5.40
N ALA A 152 -1.86 6.54 4.25
CA ALA A 152 -1.19 6.79 2.98
C ALA A 152 -1.09 8.30 2.68
N ALA A 153 -2.11 9.10 3.02
CA ALA A 153 -2.05 10.56 2.90
C ALA A 153 -1.01 11.19 3.84
N VAL A 154 -0.87 10.68 5.06
CA VAL A 154 0.15 11.13 6.01
C VAL A 154 1.55 10.76 5.50
N LEU A 155 1.75 9.51 5.07
CA LEU A 155 3.00 9.04 4.47
C LEU A 155 3.41 9.89 3.25
N GLU A 156 2.44 10.23 2.39
CA GLU A 156 2.67 11.09 1.23
C GLU A 156 3.19 12.48 1.64
N LYS A 157 2.66 13.05 2.72
CA LYS A 157 3.12 14.34 3.27
C LYS A 157 4.51 14.23 3.89
N ASP A 158 4.76 13.16 4.64
CA ASP A 158 5.98 12.98 5.44
C ASP A 158 7.17 12.41 4.65
N ALA A 159 6.93 11.95 3.42
CA ALA A 159 7.95 11.47 2.48
C ALA A 159 9.09 12.46 2.16
N TRP A 160 8.93 13.76 2.39
CA TRP A 160 10.03 14.73 2.22
C TRP A 160 11.01 14.72 3.40
N THR A 161 10.60 14.19 4.53
CA THR A 161 11.42 14.07 5.73
C THR A 161 12.12 12.71 5.69
N LYS A 162 13.36 12.70 5.17
CA LYS A 162 14.16 11.48 5.12
C LYS A 162 14.33 10.89 6.53
N PRO A 163 13.96 9.62 6.77
CA PRO A 163 14.19 9.00 8.06
C PRO A 163 15.71 8.82 8.28
N GLU A 164 16.16 9.14 9.49
CA GLU A 164 17.55 8.94 9.91
C GLU A 164 17.70 7.64 10.72
N GLY A 165 18.90 7.07 10.71
CA GLY A 165 19.23 5.88 11.50
C GLY A 165 18.66 4.55 10.97
N ALA A 166 19.08 3.47 11.63
CA ALA A 166 18.56 2.14 11.37
C ALA A 166 17.07 2.06 11.70
N THR A 167 16.30 1.32 10.91
CA THR A 167 14.86 1.11 11.14
C THR A 167 14.62 0.14 12.29
N SER A 168 13.57 0.37 13.06
CA SER A 168 13.04 -0.58 14.03
C SER A 168 11.94 -1.49 13.45
N LEU A 169 11.53 -1.23 12.20
CA LEU A 169 10.55 -2.07 11.52
C LEU A 169 11.06 -3.51 11.35
N PRO A 170 10.17 -4.52 11.44
CA PRO A 170 10.47 -5.84 10.93
C PRO A 170 10.93 -5.79 9.47
N LYS A 171 11.73 -6.77 9.06
CA LYS A 171 12.28 -6.82 7.70
C LYS A 171 11.17 -6.86 6.64
N LYS A 172 10.12 -7.63 6.91
CA LYS A 172 8.95 -7.80 6.05
C LYS A 172 7.74 -7.10 6.65
N TRP A 173 6.84 -6.60 5.82
CA TRP A 173 5.66 -5.88 6.29
C TRP A 173 4.63 -6.83 6.92
N GLU A 174 4.60 -8.09 6.50
CA GLU A 174 3.76 -9.16 7.04
C GLU A 174 4.10 -9.49 8.49
N ASP A 175 5.33 -9.23 8.92
CA ASP A 175 5.79 -9.47 10.29
C ASP A 175 5.36 -8.35 11.26
N VAL A 176 4.74 -7.27 10.76
CA VAL A 176 4.20 -6.21 11.61
C VAL A 176 2.99 -6.73 12.40
N PRO A 177 2.98 -6.64 13.74
CA PRO A 177 1.95 -7.30 14.54
C PRO A 177 0.56 -6.68 14.36
N VAL A 178 -0.46 -7.54 14.36
CA VAL A 178 -1.87 -7.14 14.50
C VAL A 178 -2.15 -6.82 15.97
N MET A 179 -1.95 -5.56 16.34
CA MET A 179 -2.34 -5.00 17.64
C MET A 179 -3.86 -4.79 17.70
N GLY A 180 -4.64 -5.81 18.07
CA GLY A 180 -6.09 -5.61 18.23
C GLY A 180 -7.04 -6.79 18.03
N ALA A 181 -6.58 -8.04 18.03
CA ALA A 181 -7.47 -9.20 18.15
C ALA A 181 -6.70 -10.41 18.72
N GLY A 182 -6.48 -10.44 20.04
CA GLY A 182 -5.93 -11.62 20.74
C GLY A 182 -4.64 -11.41 21.53
N GLY A 183 -4.02 -10.23 21.48
CA GLY A 183 -2.84 -9.90 22.29
C GLY A 183 -3.22 -9.24 23.62
N GLY A 184 -3.89 -9.96 24.52
CA GLY A 184 -4.06 -9.47 25.90
C GLY A 184 -2.68 -9.37 26.59
N PRO A 185 -2.53 -8.53 27.64
CA PRO A 185 -1.29 -8.45 28.44
C PRO A 185 -0.86 -9.77 29.13
N GLY A 186 -1.59 -10.88 28.90
CA GLY A 186 -1.23 -12.23 29.33
C GLY A 186 -0.34 -13.03 28.37
N ALA A 187 -0.12 -12.59 27.12
CA ALA A 187 0.71 -13.34 26.16
C ALA A 187 2.23 -13.22 26.40
N MET A 188 2.67 -12.38 27.35
CA MET A 188 4.06 -12.31 27.80
C MET A 188 4.37 -13.13 29.06
N MET A 189 3.40 -13.87 29.61
CA MET A 189 3.63 -14.80 30.75
C MET A 189 3.88 -16.23 30.25
N GLY A 190 4.86 -16.38 29.35
CA GLY A 190 5.09 -17.63 28.62
C GLY A 190 6.56 -18.02 28.43
N GLN A 191 7.49 -17.48 29.21
CA GLN A 191 8.84 -18.06 29.34
C GLN A 191 9.53 -17.55 30.61
N GLY A 192 9.17 -18.16 31.73
CA GLY A 192 9.73 -17.81 33.03
C GLY A 192 9.52 -18.95 34.00
N SER A 193 10.07 -20.13 33.66
CA SER A 193 10.20 -21.24 34.59
C SER A 193 10.84 -20.72 35.87
N GLY A 194 10.02 -20.67 36.92
CA GLY A 194 10.30 -19.91 38.12
C GLY A 194 11.58 -20.36 38.84
N ARG A 195 12.25 -19.38 39.43
CA ARG A 195 12.86 -19.47 40.76
C ARG A 195 13.28 -18.07 41.22
N GLY A 196 12.49 -17.53 42.17
CA GLY A 196 12.97 -16.67 43.24
C GLY A 196 13.31 -15.22 42.92
N MET A 197 12.36 -14.31 43.18
CA MET A 197 12.67 -13.07 43.91
C MET A 197 11.38 -12.41 44.41
N MET A 198 10.90 -12.83 45.60
CA MET A 198 10.04 -11.96 46.40
C MET A 198 10.96 -11.03 47.19
N GLY A 199 11.04 -9.77 46.76
CA GLY A 199 11.92 -8.75 47.32
C GLY A 199 11.27 -7.38 47.36
N ARG A 200 10.34 -7.19 48.30
CA ARG A 200 10.23 -6.02 49.18
C ARG A 200 10.41 -4.61 48.55
N GLY A 201 9.28 -3.90 48.43
CA GLY A 201 9.21 -2.45 48.68
C GLY A 201 9.07 -1.57 47.44
N MET A 202 7.89 -0.94 47.29
CA MET A 202 7.70 0.51 47.18
C MET A 202 6.27 0.80 46.69
N MET A 203 5.30 0.85 47.61
CA MET A 203 4.06 1.60 47.38
C MET A 203 4.36 3.07 47.63
N GLY A 204 4.38 3.89 46.57
CA GLY A 204 4.37 5.35 46.65
C GLY A 204 2.99 5.88 46.21
N PRO A 205 2.43 6.90 46.87
CA PRO A 205 1.04 7.31 46.68
C PRO A 205 0.87 8.27 45.51
N GLY A 206 -0.27 8.13 44.82
CA GLY A 206 -1.07 9.23 44.28
C GLY A 206 -0.37 10.30 43.43
N SER A 207 -0.52 10.17 42.11
CA SER A 207 -0.79 11.31 41.24
C SER A 207 -1.54 10.81 40.02
N GLY A 208 -2.77 11.31 39.85
CA GLY A 208 -3.61 10.97 38.73
C GLY A 208 -2.96 11.38 37.41
N MET A 209 -2.91 10.45 36.48
CA MET A 209 -2.91 10.71 35.04
C MET A 209 -4.02 9.88 34.41
N MET A 210 -5.27 10.17 34.78
CA MET A 210 -6.33 10.22 33.77
C MET A 210 -6.11 11.51 32.99
N GLY A 211 -5.16 11.46 32.06
CA GLY A 211 -4.89 12.52 31.11
C GLY A 211 -4.68 11.81 29.80
N SER A 212 -5.61 12.05 28.88
CA SER A 212 -5.53 11.83 27.43
C SER A 212 -4.25 11.12 27.00
N GLY A 213 -4.39 9.86 26.54
CA GLY A 213 -3.30 9.14 25.87
C GLY A 213 -2.61 10.09 24.88
N PRO A 214 -1.28 9.96 24.71
CA PRO A 214 -0.52 10.92 23.91
C PRO A 214 -1.27 11.09 22.60
N ALA A 215 -1.71 12.32 22.36
CA ALA A 215 -2.19 12.73 21.07
C ALA A 215 -1.12 12.27 20.08
N MET A 216 -1.45 11.22 19.33
CA MET A 216 -0.60 10.65 18.30
C MET A 216 -0.17 11.82 17.45
N THR A 217 1.12 12.08 17.51
CA THR A 217 1.77 13.27 17.00
C THR A 217 1.25 13.61 15.62
N ALA A 218 0.66 14.78 15.47
CA ALA A 218 0.45 15.40 14.17
C ALA A 218 1.84 15.66 13.56
N GLY A 219 2.36 14.66 12.84
CA GLY A 219 3.74 14.56 12.35
C GLY A 219 4.36 13.22 12.75
N GLY A 220 3.99 12.14 12.08
CA GLY A 220 4.67 10.86 12.19
C GLY A 220 5.98 10.89 11.39
N SER A 221 6.96 10.07 11.79
CA SER A 221 8.07 9.77 10.88
C SER A 221 7.57 8.81 9.79
N VAL A 222 8.24 8.81 8.63
CA VAL A 222 7.99 7.80 7.57
C VAL A 222 8.00 6.38 8.12
N GLU A 223 8.84 6.10 9.12
CA GLU A 223 8.87 4.80 9.80
C GLU A 223 7.57 4.47 10.54
N ASN A 224 7.03 5.42 11.31
CA ASN A 224 5.76 5.26 12.02
C ASN A 224 4.60 5.06 11.04
N ASP A 225 4.59 5.80 9.94
CA ASP A 225 3.55 5.70 8.92
C ASP A 225 3.59 4.35 8.21
N LEU A 226 4.79 3.83 7.90
CA LEU A 226 4.96 2.50 7.32
C LEU A 226 4.54 1.38 8.28
N TRP A 227 4.80 1.54 9.59
CA TRP A 227 4.29 0.61 10.60
C TRP A 227 2.77 0.58 10.58
N HIS A 228 2.11 1.74 10.60
CA HIS A 228 0.65 1.83 10.60
C HIS A 228 0.04 1.30 9.29
N LEU A 229 0.68 1.56 8.15
CA LEU A 229 0.27 1.05 6.85
C LEU A 229 0.23 -0.48 6.85
N ALA A 230 1.36 -1.10 7.21
CA ALA A 230 1.47 -2.56 7.29
C ALA A 230 0.52 -3.17 8.34
N HIS A 231 0.39 -2.53 9.50
CA HIS A 231 -0.52 -2.95 10.54
C HIS A 231 -1.98 -2.98 10.07
N VAL A 232 -2.44 -2.00 9.28
CA VAL A 232 -3.79 -1.99 8.70
C VAL A 232 -3.96 -3.12 7.68
N CYS A 233 -2.97 -3.36 6.81
CA CYS A 233 -3.00 -4.48 5.88
C CYS A 233 -3.15 -5.82 6.63
N ASN A 234 -2.34 -6.04 7.67
CA ASN A 234 -2.35 -7.28 8.45
C ASN A 234 -3.64 -7.44 9.25
N THR A 235 -4.18 -6.35 9.81
CA THR A 235 -5.47 -6.37 10.53
C THR A 235 -6.62 -6.69 9.58
N CYS A 236 -6.65 -6.07 8.40
CA CYS A 236 -7.67 -6.32 7.39
C CYS A 236 -7.62 -7.79 6.92
N HIS A 237 -6.43 -8.30 6.59
CA HIS A 237 -6.28 -9.67 6.15
C HIS A 237 -6.62 -10.69 7.24
N ALA A 238 -6.29 -10.41 8.51
CA ALA A 238 -6.61 -11.29 9.63
C ALA A 238 -8.13 -11.50 9.80
N ASP A 239 -8.93 -10.46 9.59
CA ASP A 239 -10.38 -10.51 9.82
C ASP A 239 -11.19 -10.88 8.57
N PHE A 240 -10.65 -10.63 7.37
CA PHE A 240 -11.43 -10.63 6.13
C PHE A 240 -10.90 -11.52 5.01
N ARG A 241 -9.69 -12.08 5.11
CA ARG A 241 -9.10 -12.97 4.08
C ARG A 241 -8.92 -14.38 4.65
N LYS A 242 -9.18 -15.40 3.82
CA LYS A 242 -8.83 -16.79 4.15
C LYS A 242 -7.32 -16.90 4.41
N LYS A 243 -6.94 -17.72 5.38
CA LYS A 243 -5.54 -18.13 5.56
C LYS A 243 -5.20 -19.15 4.48
N GLU A 244 -4.05 -18.96 3.84
CA GLU A 244 -3.45 -19.92 2.91
C GLU A 244 -2.69 -21.01 3.64
#